data_AF-A0A376L3G0-F1
#
_entry.id   AF-A0A376L3G0-F1
#
_cell.length_a   1.000
_cell.length_b   1.000
_cell.length_c   1.000
_cell.angle_alpha   90.00
_cell.angle_beta   90.00
_cell.angle_gamma   90.00
#
_symmetry.space_group_name_H-M   'P 1'
#
loop_
_entity.id
_entity.type
_entity.pdbx_description
1 polymer ?
#
loop_
_entity_poly.entity_id
_entity_poly.type
_entity_poly.pdbx_seq_one_letter_code
_entity_poly.pdbx_strand_id
1 'polypeptide(L)' 'MTIRSKTYKGSGFNELKFDDATGKEQVYIHAQKNMNTEVLNNRTTDVINNHAEKIGNNQAITVTNNQIQNIGR' A
#
# COMPACT_ATOMS: atom_id res chain seq x y z
N MET A 1 16.12 4.80 -6.11
CA MET A 1 16.61 5.01 -4.72
C MET A 1 15.98 4.00 -3.77
N THR A 2 16.70 3.55 -2.74
CA THR A 2 16.15 2.61 -1.73
C THR A 2 16.47 3.09 -0.32
N ILE A 3 15.46 3.11 0.55
CA ILE A 3 15.61 3.22 2.01
C ILE A 3 15.17 1.89 2.61
N ARG A 4 16.12 1.16 3.20
CA ARG A 4 15.91 -0.19 3.73
C ARG A 4 16.45 -0.31 5.14
N SER A 5 15.64 -0.82 6.05
CA SER A 5 16.07 -1.13 7.42
C SER A 5 16.56 -2.58 7.55
N LYS A 6 17.07 -2.93 8.74
CA LYS A 6 17.29 -4.31 9.16
C LYS A 6 16.57 -4.52 10.48
N THR A 7 15.85 -5.62 10.63
CA THR A 7 15.22 -5.98 11.91
C THR A 7 16.29 -6.04 13.00
N TYR A 8 16.12 -5.28 14.08
CA TYR A 8 17.05 -5.27 15.19
C TYR A 8 17.06 -6.65 15.88
N LYS A 9 18.25 -7.25 16.01
CA LYS A 9 18.45 -8.59 16.59
C LYS A 9 17.56 -9.68 15.97
N GLY A 10 17.18 -9.54 14.69
CA GLY A 10 16.36 -10.51 13.99
C GLY A 10 16.66 -10.54 12.49
N SER A 11 15.91 -11.36 11.77
CA SER A 11 15.88 -11.38 10.31
C SER A 11 14.76 -10.48 9.77
N GLY A 12 14.93 -9.98 8.55
CA GLY A 12 13.92 -9.16 7.87
C GLY A 12 14.28 -7.68 7.73
N PHE A 13 13.40 -6.95 7.05
CA PHE A 13 13.58 -5.54 6.72
C PHE A 13 12.24 -4.86 6.43
N ASN A 14 12.17 -3.54 6.59
CA ASN A 14 11.18 -2.71 5.90
C ASN A 14 11.87 -2.01 4.73
N GLU A 15 11.13 -1.69 3.67
CA GLU A 15 11.68 -1.03 2.50
C GLU A 15 10.71 -0.02 1.89
N LEU A 16 11.26 1.12 1.49
CA LEU A 16 10.69 2.02 0.51
C LEU A 16 11.69 2.14 -0.65
N LYS A 17 11.27 1.72 -1.84
CA LYS A 17 12.08 1.77 -3.06
C LYS A 17 11.38 2.58 -4.14
N PHE A 18 12.16 3.41 -4.81
CA PHE A 18 11.84 4.11 -6.05
C PHE A 18 12.71 3.53 -7.17
N ASP A 19 12.08 3.03 -8.23
CA ASP A 19 12.71 2.58 -9.47
C ASP A 19 12.34 3.56 -10.57
N ASP A 20 13.34 4.22 -11.16
CA ASP A 20 13.15 5.29 -12.16
C ASP A 20 13.56 4.82 -13.57
N ALA A 21 13.54 3.51 -13.80
CA ALA A 21 13.76 2.94 -15.12
C ALA A 21 12.66 3.43 -16.08
N THR A 22 13.05 4.16 -17.13
CA THR A 22 12.12 4.79 -18.08
C THR A 22 11.11 3.80 -18.65
N GLY A 23 9.82 4.09 -18.48
CA GLY A 23 8.71 3.25 -18.93
C GLY A 23 8.45 2.02 -18.06
N LYS A 24 9.13 1.90 -16.91
CA LYS A 24 9.01 0.83 -15.91
C LYS A 24 9.10 1.39 -14.49
N GLU A 25 8.71 2.66 -14.32
CA GLU A 25 8.82 3.36 -13.05
C GLU A 25 7.98 2.65 -11.97
N GLN A 26 8.53 2.53 -10.75
CA GLN A 26 7.88 1.82 -9.67
C GLN A 26 8.17 2.45 -8.31
N VAL A 27 7.11 2.58 -7.50
CA VAL A 27 7.24 2.72 -6.05
C VAL A 27 6.90 1.39 -5.40
N TYR A 28 7.80 0.87 -4.57
CA TYR A 28 7.61 -0.35 -3.80
C TYR A 28 7.68 -0.06 -2.31
N ILE A 29 6.67 -0.53 -1.57
CA ILE A 29 6.58 -0.41 -0.11
C ILE A 29 6.47 -1.81 0.48
N HIS A 30 7.36 -2.12 1.42
CA HIS A 30 7.38 -3.38 2.14
C HIS A 30 7.39 -3.16 3.64
N ALA A 31 6.45 -3.79 4.34
CA ALA A 31 6.41 -3.88 5.79
C ALA A 31 6.66 -5.34 6.22
N GLN A 32 7.61 -5.55 7.12
CA GLN A 32 8.01 -6.89 7.59
C GLN A 32 6.91 -7.61 8.39
N LYS A 33 6.07 -6.85 9.11
CA LYS A 33 5.10 -7.43 10.04
C LYS A 33 3.74 -6.73 9.95
N ASN A 34 3.66 -5.50 10.44
CA ASN A 34 2.43 -4.71 10.44
C ASN A 34 2.66 -3.44 9.63
N MET A 35 1.64 -3.03 8.88
CA MET A 35 1.55 -1.70 8.28
C MET A 35 0.29 -1.03 8.82
N ASN A 36 0.46 0.17 9.36
CA ASN A 36 -0.64 1.02 9.77
C ASN A 36 -0.57 2.31 8.93
N THR A 37 -1.73 2.75 8.45
CA THR A 37 -1.86 4.02 7.73
C THR A 37 -2.98 4.80 8.39
N GLU A 38 -2.62 5.91 9.03
CA GLU A 38 -3.58 6.83 9.63
C GLU A 38 -3.60 8.12 8.81
N VAL A 39 -4.80 8.59 8.47
CA VAL A 39 -5.00 9.81 7.72
C VAL A 39 -6.04 10.64 8.47
N LEU A 40 -5.63 11.80 8.98
CA LEU A 40 -6.45 12.61 9.89
C LEU A 40 -7.56 13.40 9.19
N ASN A 41 -7.52 13.50 7.86
CA ASN A 41 -8.49 14.25 7.08
C ASN A 41 -8.99 13.44 5.87
N ASN A 42 -8.37 13.60 4.70
CA ASN A 42 -8.83 12.97 3.46
C ASN A 42 -7.76 12.07 2.85
N ARG A 43 -8.15 10.87 2.40
CA ARG A 43 -7.34 9.98 1.56
C ARG A 43 -8.02 9.80 0.21
N THR A 44 -7.31 10.11 -0.87
CA THR A 44 -7.72 9.80 -2.25
C THR A 44 -6.77 8.76 -2.82
N THR A 45 -7.28 7.84 -3.65
CA THR A 45 -6.48 6.90 -4.42
C THR A 45 -7.05 6.85 -5.82
N ASP A 46 -6.22 7.21 -6.80
CA ASP A 46 -6.57 7.19 -8.22
C ASP A 46 -5.61 6.24 -8.94
N VAL A 47 -6.17 5.29 -9.69
CA VAL A 47 -5.43 4.23 -10.39
C VAL A 47 -5.95 4.14 -11.81
N ILE A 48 -5.14 4.59 -12.76
CA ILE A 48 -5.55 4.76 -14.17
C ILE A 48 -5.76 3.43 -14.90
N ASN A 49 -4.96 2.41 -14.59
CA ASN A 49 -5.01 1.13 -15.30
C ASN A 49 -5.70 0.06 -14.45
N ASN A 50 -4.95 -0.63 -13.58
CA ASN A 50 -5.49 -1.75 -12.80
C ASN A 50 -5.13 -1.62 -11.32
N HIS A 51 -6.09 -1.89 -10.45
CA HIS A 51 -5.87 -2.08 -9.02
C HIS A 51 -6.13 -3.55 -8.65
N ALA A 52 -5.20 -4.17 -7.93
CA ALA A 52 -5.34 -5.53 -7.42
C ALA A 52 -4.96 -5.57 -5.94
N GLU A 53 -5.83 -6.15 -5.12
CA GLU A 53 -5.61 -6.35 -3.69
C GLU A 53 -5.77 -7.84 -3.37
N LYS A 54 -4.85 -8.40 -2.57
CA LYS A 54 -4.91 -9.78 -2.11
C LYS A 54 -4.80 -9.84 -0.59
N ILE A 55 -5.86 -10.32 0.05
CA ILE A 55 -5.93 -10.53 1.49
C ILE A 55 -5.79 -12.03 1.77
N GLY A 56 -4.82 -12.42 2.58
CA GLY A 56 -4.53 -13.82 2.88
C GLY A 56 -5.42 -14.44 3.97
N ASN A 57 -6.13 -13.62 4.76
CA ASN A 57 -7.04 -14.06 5.81
C ASN A 57 -8.34 -13.24 5.76
N ASN A 58 -8.53 -12.27 6.66
CA ASN A 58 -9.78 -11.50 6.75
C ASN A 58 -9.58 -10.02 6.40
N GLN A 59 -10.59 -9.41 5.78
CA GLN A 59 -10.70 -7.97 5.54
C GLN A 59 -11.94 -7.45 6.27
N ALA A 60 -11.78 -6.38 7.05
CA ALA A 60 -12.87 -5.67 7.70
C ALA A 60 -12.84 -4.20 7.28
N ILE A 61 -13.99 -3.68 6.85
CA ILE A 61 -14.16 -2.29 6.42
C ILE A 61 -15.30 -1.70 7.24
N THR A 62 -15.02 -0.60 7.94
CA THR A 62 -16.02 0.16 8.69
C THR A 62 -16.12 1.55 8.09
N VAL A 63 -17.31 1.90 7.59
CA VAL A 63 -17.64 3.23 7.10
C VAL A 63 -18.69 3.82 8.02
N THR A 64 -18.38 4.96 8.66
CA THR A 64 -19.25 5.57 9.67
C THR A 64 -20.43 6.33 9.07
N ASN A 65 -20.29 6.79 7.82
CA ASN A 65 -21.33 7.47 7.06
C ASN A 65 -21.68 6.66 5.81
N ASN A 66 -21.36 7.17 4.61
CA ASN A 66 -21.80 6.57 3.35
C ASN A 66 -20.64 5.91 2.59
N GLN A 67 -20.91 4.74 2.01
CA GLN A 67 -20.08 4.11 1.00
C GLN A 67 -20.85 4.07 -0.32
N ILE A 68 -20.28 4.66 -1.37
CA ILE A 68 -20.85 4.64 -2.72
C ILE A 68 -19.86 3.94 -3.63
N GLN A 69 -20.31 2.91 -4.34
CA GLN A 69 -19.49 2.18 -5.30
C GLN A 69 -20.19 2.18 -6.66
N ASN A 70 -19.52 2.76 -7.65
CA ASN A 70 -19.97 2.76 -9.04
C ASN A 70 -19.04 1.83 -9.84
N ILE A 71 -19.59 0.74 -10.37
CA ILE A 71 -18.83 -0.26 -11.14
C ILE A 71 -19.29 -0.17 -12.61
N GLY A 72 -18.36 0.18 -13.50
CA GLY A 72 -18.58 0.18 -14.94
C GLY A 72 -18.62 -1.24 -15.52
N ARG A 73 -19.12 -1.36 -16.76
CA ARG A 73 -19.04 -2.59 -17.56
C ARG A 73 -17.83 -2.55 -18.48
#